data_AF-A0A3C0FM36-F1
#
_entry.id   AF-A0A3C0FM36-F1
#
_cell.length_a   1.000
_cell.length_b   1.000
_cell.length_c   1.000
_cell.angle_alpha   90.00
_cell.angle_beta   90.00
_cell.angle_gamma   90.00
#
_symmetry.space_group_name_H-M   'P 1'
#
loop_
_entity.id
_entity.type
_entity.pdbx_description
1 polymer ?
#
loop_
_entity_poly.entity_id
_entity_poly.type
_entity_poly.pdbx_seq_one_letter_code
_entity_poly.pdbx_strand_id
1 'polypeptide(L)' 'MKFKIIAKNRSWDGYCKIDVYQLQHDRFDGGQSPVLQREVLERGHAVAVLPYDPVR' A
#
# COMPACT_ATOMS: atom_id res chain seq x y z
N MET A 1 -8.94 -4.53 -14.06
CA MET A 1 -8.70 -5.27 -12.81
C MET A 1 -9.42 -4.55 -11.69
N LYS A 2 -10.48 -5.14 -11.13
CA LYS A 2 -11.22 -4.58 -10.00
C LYS A 2 -10.64 -5.10 -8.69
N PHE A 3 -10.73 -4.29 -7.64
CA PHE A 3 -10.43 -4.70 -6.28
C PHE A 3 -11.44 -4.08 -5.32
N LYS A 4 -11.57 -4.68 -4.15
CA LYS A 4 -12.37 -4.15 -3.03
C LYS A 4 -11.57 -4.26 -1.74
N ILE A 5 -11.71 -3.24 -0.89
CA ILE A 5 -11.23 -3.28 0.49
C ILE A 5 -12.42 -3.72 1.35
N ILE A 6 -12.25 -4.82 2.07
CA ILE A 6 -13.27 -5.42 2.93
C ILE A 6 -13.19 -4.80 4.33
N ALA A 7 -11.97 -4.65 4.84
CA ALA A 7 -11.72 -4.02 6.12
C ALA A 7 -10.37 -3.29 6.10
N LYS A 8 -10.29 -2.24 6.92
CA LYS A 8 -9.07 -1.50 7.18
C LYS A 8 -9.01 -1.17 8.67
N ASN A 9 -7.99 -1.70 9.36
CA ASN A 9 -7.81 -1.49 10.80
C ASN A 9 -6.43 -0.91 11.08
N ARG A 10 -6.35 0.08 11.96
CA ARG A 10 -5.08 0.60 12.49
C ARG A 10 -4.59 -0.36 13.59
N SER A 11 -3.55 -1.15 13.34
CA SER A 11 -2.96 -2.06 14.34
C SER A 11 -1.91 -1.37 15.21
N TRP A 12 -1.27 -0.33 14.68
CA TRP A 12 -0.27 0.46 15.40
C TRP A 12 -0.36 1.94 14.99
N ASP A 13 -0.35 2.85 15.96
CA ASP A 13 -0.48 4.30 15.75
C ASP A 13 0.62 5.08 16.49
N GLY A 14 1.87 4.86 16.05
CA GLY A 14 3.04 5.62 16.49
C GLY A 14 3.52 6.63 15.45
N TYR A 15 4.81 7.00 15.51
CA TYR A 15 5.43 7.88 14.50
C TYR A 15 5.25 7.33 13.08
N CYS A 16 5.58 6.06 12.87
CA CYS A 16 5.09 5.30 11.74
C CYS A 16 3.84 4.53 12.17
N LYS A 17 2.87 4.43 11.28
CA LYS A 17 1.62 3.72 11.54
C LYS A 17 1.56 2.42 10.75
N ILE A 18 0.83 1.44 11.26
CA ILE A 18 0.56 0.18 10.55
C ILE A 18 -0.94 0.05 10.35
N ASP A 19 -1.35 -0.03 9.09
CA ASP A 19 -2.71 -0.36 8.71
C ASP A 19 -2.77 -1.80 8.19
N VAL A 20 -3.71 -2.59 8.73
CA VAL A 20 -3.99 -3.94 8.26
C VAL A 20 -5.20 -3.88 7.34
N TYR A 21 -4.97 -4.17 6.06
CA TYR A 21 -6.01 -4.24 5.04
C TYR A 21 -6.42 -5.68 4.80
N GLN A 22 -7.73 -5.92 4.74
CA GLN A 22 -8.31 -7.11 4.15
C GLN A 22 -8.90 -6.73 2.79
N LEU A 23 -8.45 -7.40 1.73
CA LEU A 23 -8.83 -7.02 0.37
C LEU A 23 -9.00 -8.24 -0.55
N GLN A 24 -9.73 -8.03 -1.63
CA GLN A 24 -9.95 -9.01 -2.69
C GLN A 24 -9.77 -8.33 -4.05
N HIS A 25 -9.19 -9.02 -5.02
CA HIS A 25 -9.00 -8.50 -6.37
C HIS A 25 -9.26 -9.57 -7.43
N ASP A 26 -9.52 -9.13 -8.66
CA ASP A 26 -9.63 -10.03 -9.81
C ASP A 26 -8.27 -10.68 -10.10
N ARG A 27 -8.28 -11.97 -10.40
CA ARG A 27 -7.11 -12.73 -10.87
C ARG A 27 -7.06 -12.69 -12.39
N PHE A 28 -5.87 -12.91 -12.94
CA PHE A 28 -5.66 -12.92 -14.40
C PHE A 28 -6.36 -14.06 -15.12
N ASP A 29 -6.71 -15.14 -14.43
CA ASP A 29 -7.49 -16.26 -14.97
C ASP A 29 -9.01 -16.03 -14.92
N GLY A 30 -9.45 -14.80 -14.64
CA GLY A 30 -10.86 -14.42 -14.57
C GLY A 30 -11.54 -14.76 -13.23
N GLY A 31 -10.84 -15.41 -12.30
CA GLY A 31 -11.34 -15.65 -10.94
C GLY A 31 -11.21 -14.44 -10.00
N GLN A 32 -11.68 -14.60 -8.77
CA GLN A 32 -11.39 -13.68 -7.66
C GLN A 32 -10.30 -14.28 -6.75
N SER A 33 -9.46 -13.42 -6.16
CA SER A 33 -8.51 -13.85 -5.13
C SER A 33 -9.27 -14.34 -3.89
N PRO A 34 -8.66 -15.15 -3.01
CA PRO A 34 -9.12 -15.23 -1.63
C PRO A 34 -9.00 -13.86 -0.95
N VAL A 35 -9.58 -13.70 0.25
CA VAL A 35 -9.35 -12.50 1.07
C VAL A 35 -7.88 -12.49 1.48
N LEU A 36 -7.18 -11.45 1.06
CA LEU A 36 -5.77 -11.24 1.37
C LEU A 36 -5.65 -10.28 2.55
N GLN A 37 -4.73 -10.57 3.47
CA GLN A 37 -4.33 -9.66 4.54
C GLN A 37 -2.99 -8.99 4.21
N ARG A 38 -2.91 -7.67 4.35
CA ARG A 38 -1.68 -6.89 4.13
C ARG A 38 -1.46 -5.91 5.28
N GLU A 39 -0.28 -5.97 5.86
CA GLU A 39 0.21 -4.94 6.78
C GLU A 39 0.92 -3.86 5.96
N VAL A 40 0.45 -2.63 6.07
CA VAL A 40 0.93 -1.48 5.31
C VAL A 40 1.55 -0.50 6.29
N LEU A 41 2.83 -0.21 6.08
CA LEU A 41 3.54 0.85 6.79
C LEU A 41 3.15 2.20 6.20
N GLU A 42 2.40 2.99 6.96
CA GLU A 42 1.97 4.32 6.61
C GLU A 42 2.97 5.33 7.20
N ARG A 43 3.75 5.98 6.33
CA ARG A 43 4.78 6.99 6.69
C ARG A 43 4.55 8.34 5.98
N GLY A 44 3.40 8.52 5.34
CA GLY A 44 3.11 9.68 4.51
C GLY A 44 3.90 9.68 3.19
N HIS A 45 3.95 10.85 2.55
CA HIS A 45 4.57 11.04 1.24
C HIS A 45 5.94 11.72 1.38
N ALA A 46 6.84 11.43 0.44
CA ALA A 46 8.14 12.08 0.36
C ALA A 46 8.31 12.74 -1.01
N VAL A 47 9.18 13.74 -1.06
CA VAL A 47 9.65 14.38 -2.30
C VAL A 47 11.13 14.06 -2.48
N ALA A 48 11.57 13.92 -3.74
CA ALA A 48 12.97 13.69 -4.08
C ALA A 48 13.45 14.75 -5.07
N VAL A 49 14.72 15.12 -4.96
CA VAL A 49 15.42 16.01 -5.89
C VAL A 49 16.67 15.26 -6.33
N LEU A 50 17.01 15.36 -7.62
CA LEU A 50 18.31 14.94 -8.15
C LEU A 50 19.17 16.19 -8.34
N PRO A 51 20.10 16.51 -7.42
CA PRO A 51 21.04 17.59 -7.62
C PRO A 51 21.95 17.24 -8.79
N TYR A 52 22.06 18.14 -9.75
CA TYR A 52 22.90 17.98 -10.92
C TYR A 52 23.68 19.27 -11.16
N ASP A 53 24.99 19.13 -11.30
CA ASP A 53 25.86 20.19 -11.77
C ASP A 53 26.24 19.86 -13.23
N PRO A 54 25.71 20.57 -14.24
CA PRO A 54 25.97 20.25 -15.65
C PRO A 54 27.42 20.48 -16.10
N VAL A 55 28.25 21.12 -15.26
CA VAL A 55 29.64 21.44 -15.55
C VAL A 55 30.60 20.50 -14.79
N ARG A 56 30.09 19.60 -13.93
CA ARG A 56 30.88 18.63 -13.16
C ARG A 56 30.42 17.19 -13.36
#